data_AF-A0A1W9RU85-F1
#
_entry.id   AF-A0A1W9RU85-F1
#
_cell.length_a   1.000
_cell.length_b   1.000
_cell.length_c   1.000
_cell.angle_alpha   90.00
_cell.angle_beta   90.00
_cell.angle_gamma   90.00
#
_symmetry.space_group_name_H-M   'P 1'
#
loop_
_entity.id
_entity.type
_entity.pdbx_description
1 polymer ?
#
loop_
_entity_poly.entity_id
_entity_poly.type
_entity_poly.pdbx_seq_one_letter_code
_entity_poly.pdbx_strand_id
1 'polypeptide(L)'
;MIEDRVLEMKEKIEELKEYFSKKEKVVLAFLFGSRAENREGRISDWDIGIYLKSDHWEWEEEKDYPIYQTLWDELIDFLKTDRVDLVLLNKVPLYMVGKILNQGIPLTIKDERIYFKLLTLGLREQENYREFVNSFYKIFQQASSFSAQAKETLKKIVLFIEEEMTLYQYFQNFSFKDYQDIHKRHEVERWIENLLNSCIDIGKIILASQRERVPDYYREIFLRLSQKEEFQNIDLIKFAQWMKLRNILAHEYLSIKWESIEKFIKESKIELEKFLKKIKELIEK
;
A
#
# COMPACT_ATOMS: atom_id res chain seq x y z
N MET A 1 9.62 -14.80 39.43
CA MET A 1 9.99 -15.41 38.13
C MET A 1 9.17 -14.92 36.94
N ILE A 2 7.82 -14.81 37.02
CA ILE A 2 7.01 -14.12 35.98
C ILE A 2 7.03 -12.60 36.23
N GLU A 3 6.85 -12.16 37.48
CA GLU A 3 6.89 -10.73 37.85
C GLU A 3 8.23 -10.04 37.54
N ASP A 4 9.36 -10.69 37.84
CA ASP A 4 10.70 -10.15 37.53
C ASP A 4 10.93 -9.94 36.03
N ARG A 5 10.31 -10.76 35.17
CA ARG A 5 10.44 -10.67 33.71
C ARG A 5 9.58 -9.58 33.12
N VAL A 6 8.38 -9.40 33.67
CA VAL A 6 7.52 -8.27 33.31
C VAL A 6 8.19 -6.96 33.69
N LEU A 7 8.93 -6.94 34.80
CA LEU A 7 9.71 -5.78 35.23
C LEU A 7 10.88 -5.52 34.27
N GLU A 8 11.70 -6.52 33.95
CA GLU A 8 12.83 -6.40 33.00
C GLU A 8 12.38 -5.93 31.60
N MET A 9 11.22 -6.42 31.13
CA MET A 9 10.66 -6.00 29.85
C MET A 9 10.20 -4.54 29.87
N LYS A 10 9.58 -4.10 30.96
CA LYS A 10 9.17 -2.69 31.13
C LYS A 10 10.39 -1.77 31.18
N GLU A 11 11.44 -2.16 31.91
CA GLU A 11 12.70 -1.41 31.97
C GLU A 11 13.28 -1.23 30.57
N LYS A 12 13.43 -2.30 29.78
CA LYS A 12 13.92 -2.21 28.39
C LYS A 12 13.04 -1.35 27.49
N ILE A 13 11.72 -1.36 27.67
CA ILE A 13 10.81 -0.47 26.92
C ILE A 13 11.08 0.99 27.27
N GLU A 14 11.29 1.33 28.54
CA GLU A 14 11.64 2.69 28.95
C GLU A 14 13.01 3.12 28.42
N GLU A 15 14.01 2.23 28.42
CA GLU A 15 15.31 2.52 27.82
C GLU A 15 15.20 2.74 26.29
N LEU A 16 14.36 1.96 25.60
CA LEU A 16 14.06 2.16 24.17
C LEU A 16 13.36 3.49 23.90
N LYS A 17 12.42 3.90 24.77
CA LYS A 17 11.78 5.22 24.68
C LYS A 17 12.83 6.33 24.79
N GLU A 18 13.74 6.22 25.76
CA GLU A 18 14.82 7.19 25.92
C GLU A 18 15.74 7.21 24.69
N TYR A 19 16.13 6.04 24.18
CA TYR A 19 16.92 5.91 22.95
C TYR A 19 16.26 6.63 21.75
N PHE A 20 14.99 6.31 21.46
CA PHE A 20 14.30 6.89 20.29
C PHE A 20 13.97 8.38 20.47
N SER A 21 13.79 8.85 21.71
CA SER A 21 13.60 10.28 21.99
C SER A 21 14.77 11.13 21.44
N LYS A 22 16.00 10.61 21.54
CA LYS A 22 17.24 11.28 21.11
C LYS A 22 17.48 11.22 19.60
N LYS A 23 16.79 10.34 18.85
CA LYS A 23 16.99 10.16 17.40
C LYS A 23 16.16 11.13 16.58
N GLU A 24 16.68 12.32 16.27
CA GLU A 24 15.93 13.39 15.57
C GLU A 24 15.27 12.96 14.26
N LYS A 25 15.90 12.08 13.48
CA LYS A 25 15.35 11.61 12.19
C LYS A 25 14.19 10.63 12.35
N VAL A 26 14.00 10.02 13.53
CA VAL A 26 12.91 9.10 13.84
C VAL A 26 11.74 9.91 14.40
N VAL A 27 10.65 10.01 13.64
CA VAL A 27 9.44 10.76 14.03
C VAL A 27 8.52 9.88 14.87
N LEU A 28 8.33 8.64 14.44
CA LEU A 28 7.52 7.63 15.13
C LEU A 28 8.36 6.37 15.36
N ALA A 29 8.24 5.75 16.53
CA ALA A 29 8.75 4.40 16.78
C ALA A 29 7.75 3.62 17.63
N PHE A 30 7.52 2.36 17.26
CA PHE A 30 6.55 1.48 17.92
C PHE A 30 7.16 0.09 18.08
N LEU A 31 7.03 -0.49 19.26
CA LEU A 31 7.24 -1.92 19.47
C LEU A 31 5.96 -2.65 19.06
N PHE A 32 6.03 -3.61 18.15
CA PHE A 32 4.88 -4.38 17.71
C PHE A 32 5.14 -5.89 17.80
N GLY A 33 4.24 -6.69 17.23
CA GLY A 33 4.40 -8.14 17.17
C GLY A 33 4.20 -8.83 18.52
N SER A 34 4.81 -10.00 18.67
CA SER A 34 4.53 -10.91 19.79
C SER A 34 4.78 -10.31 21.18
N ARG A 35 5.76 -9.39 21.28
CA ARG A 35 6.08 -8.64 22.52
C ARG A 35 5.04 -7.57 22.87
N ALA A 36 4.39 -6.96 21.88
CA ALA A 36 3.31 -6.01 22.11
C ALA A 36 1.99 -6.69 22.49
N GLU A 37 1.76 -7.92 22.03
CA GLU A 37 0.52 -8.67 22.28
C GLU A 37 0.46 -9.44 23.61
N ASN A 38 1.45 -9.29 24.51
CA ASN A 38 1.57 -10.07 25.77
C ASN A 38 1.51 -11.60 25.55
N ARG A 39 1.88 -12.10 24.36
CA ARG A 39 1.92 -13.54 24.08
C ARG A 39 3.26 -14.08 24.56
N GLU A 40 3.23 -14.75 25.70
CA GLU A 40 4.38 -15.39 26.32
C GLU A 40 5.11 -16.33 25.34
N GLY A 41 6.36 -16.00 25.04
CA GLY A 41 7.31 -16.86 24.35
C GLY A 41 8.72 -16.44 24.70
N ARG A 42 9.51 -17.35 25.29
CA ARG A 42 10.79 -17.13 25.99
C ARG A 42 11.92 -16.44 25.20
N ILE A 43 11.71 -16.09 23.93
CA ILE A 43 12.74 -15.80 22.92
C ILE A 43 12.26 -14.79 21.85
N SER A 44 11.17 -14.05 22.05
CA SER A 44 10.58 -13.22 20.97
C SER A 44 11.53 -12.19 20.36
N ASP A 45 11.43 -11.96 19.05
CA ASP A 45 12.18 -10.93 18.33
C ASP A 45 11.71 -9.53 18.78
N TRP A 46 12.61 -8.54 18.76
CA TRP A 46 12.25 -7.15 18.97
C TRP A 46 11.75 -6.55 17.65
N ASP A 47 10.44 -6.65 17.41
CA ASP A 47 9.79 -6.09 16.22
C ASP A 47 9.55 -4.58 16.42
N ILE A 48 10.36 -3.73 15.80
CA ILE A 48 10.31 -2.27 16.00
C ILE A 48 9.99 -1.57 14.68
N GLY A 49 8.87 -0.85 14.64
CA GLY A 49 8.44 -0.07 13.48
C GLY A 49 8.89 1.37 13.63
N ILE A 50 9.63 1.91 12.67
CA ILE A 50 10.07 3.31 12.66
C ILE A 50 9.53 4.08 11.45
N TYR A 51 9.08 5.31 11.67
CA TYR A 51 8.82 6.26 10.59
C TYR A 51 9.90 7.33 10.60
N LEU A 52 10.65 7.41 9.50
CA LEU A 52 11.69 8.41 9.33
C LEU A 52 11.11 9.68 8.72
N LYS A 53 11.61 10.82 9.20
CA LYS A 53 11.28 12.12 8.63
C LYS A 53 11.70 12.13 7.16
N SER A 54 10.76 12.50 6.29
CA SER A 54 11.05 12.78 4.89
C SER A 54 10.51 14.15 4.51
N ASP A 55 11.24 14.85 3.65
CA ASP A 55 10.89 16.16 3.12
C ASP A 55 9.78 16.08 2.05
N HIS A 56 9.48 14.86 1.57
CA HIS A 56 8.40 14.56 0.65
C HIS A 56 7.49 13.44 1.19
N TRP A 57 6.24 13.40 0.72
CA TRP A 57 5.28 12.36 1.11
C TRP A 57 5.60 11.05 0.37
N GLU A 58 6.49 10.26 0.96
CA GLU A 58 7.08 9.07 0.34
C GLU A 58 6.43 7.81 0.88
N TRP A 59 5.35 7.36 0.22
CA TRP A 59 4.92 5.97 0.34
C TRP A 59 5.44 5.25 -0.89
N GLU A 60 6.19 4.17 -0.67
CA GLU A 60 6.64 3.27 -1.73
C GLU A 60 7.66 3.85 -2.75
N GLU A 61 8.53 4.77 -2.33
CA GLU A 61 9.71 5.14 -3.13
C GLU A 61 10.87 4.14 -2.91
N GLU A 62 11.60 3.81 -3.97
CA GLU A 62 12.93 3.18 -3.91
C GLU A 62 13.97 4.21 -3.44
N LYS A 63 13.68 4.90 -2.34
CA LYS A 63 14.62 5.81 -1.71
C LYS A 63 15.47 5.03 -0.74
N ASP A 64 16.78 5.18 -0.84
CA ASP A 64 17.67 4.71 0.20
C ASP A 64 17.51 5.58 1.44
N TYR A 65 17.42 4.92 2.59
CA TYR A 65 17.48 5.56 3.89
C TYR A 65 18.80 5.11 4.53
N PRO A 66 19.95 5.77 4.25
CA PRO A 66 21.25 5.33 4.76
C PRO A 66 21.30 5.19 6.28
N ILE A 67 20.51 6.00 6.99
CA ILE A 67 20.40 5.94 8.46
C ILE A 67 19.71 4.66 8.96
N TYR A 68 18.93 3.97 8.13
CA TYR A 68 18.23 2.76 8.51
C TYR A 68 19.19 1.67 8.99
N GLN A 69 20.28 1.44 8.23
CA GLN A 69 21.29 0.44 8.61
C GLN A 69 21.98 0.83 9.92
N THR A 70 22.35 2.10 10.07
CA THR A 70 22.95 2.61 11.31
C THR A 70 22.03 2.40 12.52
N LEU A 71 20.73 2.68 12.38
CA LEU A 71 19.77 2.47 13.46
C LEU A 71 19.60 0.98 13.81
N TRP A 72 19.65 0.10 12.81
CA TRP A 72 19.56 -1.34 13.04
C TRP A 72 20.79 -1.86 13.80
N ASP A 73 22.00 -1.47 13.38
CA ASP A 73 23.24 -1.84 14.05
C ASP A 73 23.27 -1.31 15.50
N GLU A 74 22.87 -0.04 15.70
CA GLU A 74 22.77 0.57 17.04
C GLU A 74 21.76 -0.17 17.94
N LEU A 75 20.64 -0.65 17.40
CA LEU A 75 19.64 -1.41 18.15
C LEU A 75 20.13 -2.81 18.54
N ILE A 76 20.86 -3.50 17.65
CA ILE A 76 21.49 -4.79 17.96
C ILE A 76 22.48 -4.62 19.10
N ASP A 77 23.33 -3.59 19.02
CA ASP A 77 24.33 -3.28 20.03
C ASP A 77 23.68 -2.85 21.36
N PHE A 78 22.58 -2.11 21.30
CA PHE A 78 21.84 -1.66 22.47
C PHE A 78 21.12 -2.81 23.18
N LEU A 79 20.37 -3.64 22.42
CA LEU A 79 19.59 -4.75 22.95
C LEU A 79 20.43 -6.01 23.23
N LYS A 80 21.71 -6.01 22.82
CA LYS A 80 22.65 -7.13 22.94
C LYS A 80 22.10 -8.43 22.33
N THR A 81 21.43 -8.30 21.19
CA THR A 81 20.79 -9.41 20.49
C THR A 81 20.69 -9.11 19.00
N ASP A 82 20.86 -10.15 18.17
CA ASP A 82 20.66 -10.12 16.72
C ASP A 82 19.19 -10.26 16.31
N ARG A 83 18.35 -10.76 17.23
CA ARG A 83 16.88 -10.86 17.12
C ARG A 83 16.15 -9.52 17.17
N VAL A 84 16.46 -8.62 16.24
CA VAL A 84 15.81 -7.32 16.06
C VAL A 84 15.28 -7.23 14.63
N ASP A 85 13.95 -7.18 14.49
CA ASP A 85 13.29 -6.88 13.22
C ASP A 85 12.92 -5.39 13.20
N LEU A 86 13.77 -4.57 12.58
CA LEU A 86 13.46 -3.17 12.35
C LEU A 86 12.62 -3.08 11.09
N VAL A 87 11.47 -2.42 11.16
CA VAL A 87 10.58 -2.21 10.02
C VAL A 87 10.47 -0.73 9.72
N LEU A 88 10.79 -0.36 8.48
CA LEU A 88 10.62 1.01 8.01
C LEU A 88 9.18 1.25 7.54
N LEU A 89 8.41 1.99 8.35
CA LEU A 89 7.01 2.34 8.09
C LEU A 89 6.82 3.08 6.77
N ASN A 90 7.84 3.79 6.27
CA ASN A 90 7.81 4.48 4.98
C ASN A 90 7.70 3.52 3.77
N LYS A 91 8.07 2.24 3.93
CA LYS A 91 8.17 1.28 2.81
C LYS A 91 7.19 0.11 2.85
N VAL A 92 6.50 -0.09 3.96
CA VAL A 92 5.55 -1.19 4.15
C VAL A 92 4.14 -0.81 3.66
N PRO A 93 3.23 -1.79 3.41
CA PRO A 93 1.87 -1.48 3.03
C PRO A 93 1.16 -0.70 4.14
N LEU A 94 0.27 0.22 3.76
CA LEU A 94 -0.51 1.05 4.70
C LEU A 94 -1.30 0.21 5.70
N TYR A 95 -1.83 -0.95 5.30
CA TYR A 95 -2.56 -1.82 6.22
C TYR A 95 -1.66 -2.35 7.36
N MET A 96 -0.37 -2.60 7.10
CA MET A 96 0.59 -3.01 8.12
C MET A 96 0.94 -1.84 9.03
N VAL A 97 1.09 -0.63 8.49
CA VAL A 97 1.30 0.57 9.31
C VAL A 97 0.11 0.81 10.23
N GLY A 98 -1.12 0.71 9.72
CA GLY A 98 -2.31 0.76 10.56
C GLY A 98 -2.27 -0.29 11.68
N LYS A 99 -1.69 -1.47 11.43
CA LYS A 99 -1.62 -2.56 12.41
C LYS A 99 -0.63 -2.20 13.52
N ILE A 100 0.57 -1.80 13.11
CA ILE A 100 1.65 -1.40 14.01
C ILE A 100 1.23 -0.21 14.87
N LEU A 101 0.63 0.82 14.26
CA LEU A 101 0.22 2.02 15.00
C LEU A 101 -0.99 1.78 15.91
N ASN A 102 -1.93 0.91 15.53
CA ASN A 102 -3.14 0.64 16.32
C ASN A 102 -2.93 -0.38 17.45
N GLN A 103 -2.02 -1.34 17.27
CA GLN A 103 -1.81 -2.46 18.21
C GLN A 103 -0.44 -2.43 18.90
N GLY A 104 0.52 -1.65 18.39
CA GLY A 104 1.86 -1.55 18.94
C GLY A 104 1.93 -0.64 20.16
N ILE A 105 3.01 -0.81 20.93
CA ILE A 105 3.37 0.03 22.07
C ILE A 105 4.20 1.20 21.55
N PRO A 106 3.78 2.47 21.75
CA PRO A 106 4.54 3.62 21.30
C PRO A 106 5.85 3.75 22.08
N LEU A 107 6.96 3.85 21.35
CA LEU A 107 8.30 4.14 21.86
C LEU A 107 8.64 5.63 21.69
N THR A 108 8.25 6.25 20.56
CA THR A 108 8.28 7.70 20.40
C THR A 108 7.18 8.17 19.45
N ILE A 109 6.58 9.32 19.74
CA ILE A 109 5.70 10.06 18.84
C ILE A 109 6.12 11.53 18.91
N LYS A 110 6.84 12.02 17.90
CA LYS A 110 7.35 13.40 17.86
C LYS A 110 6.45 14.36 17.09
N ASP A 111 5.63 13.83 16.18
CA ASP A 111 4.64 14.60 15.43
C ASP A 111 3.29 13.87 15.45
N GLU A 112 2.38 14.34 16.30
CA GLU A 112 1.03 13.77 16.45
C GLU A 112 0.21 13.89 15.17
N ARG A 113 0.43 14.91 14.34
CA ARG A 113 -0.32 15.09 13.08
C ARG A 113 0.05 13.97 12.11
N ILE A 114 1.34 13.65 12.00
CA ILE A 114 1.81 12.52 11.20
C ILE A 114 1.25 11.21 11.77
N TYR A 115 1.32 11.01 13.09
CA TYR A 115 0.76 9.82 13.73
C TYR A 115 -0.73 9.60 13.42
N PHE A 116 -1.59 10.59 13.67
CA PHE A 116 -3.03 10.48 13.42
C PHE A 116 -3.35 10.31 11.94
N LYS A 117 -2.62 10.99 11.05
CA LYS A 117 -2.78 10.83 9.59
C LYS A 117 -2.47 9.40 9.17
N LEU A 118 -1.34 8.84 9.59
CA LEU A 118 -0.94 7.47 9.25
C LEU A 118 -1.84 6.42 9.87
N LEU A 119 -2.27 6.62 11.11
CA LEU A 119 -3.23 5.73 11.78
C LEU A 119 -4.56 5.71 11.02
N THR A 120 -5.09 6.87 10.64
CA THR A 120 -6.36 6.97 9.92
C THR A 120 -6.29 6.32 8.53
N LEU A 121 -5.24 6.64 7.76
CA LEU A 121 -5.02 6.03 6.45
C LEU A 121 -4.80 4.52 6.56
N GLY A 122 -4.00 4.09 7.53
CA GLY A 122 -3.69 2.68 7.75
C GLY A 122 -4.92 1.86 8.14
N LEU A 123 -5.76 2.36 9.06
CA LEU A 123 -7.00 1.69 9.46
C LEU A 123 -7.99 1.55 8.30
N ARG A 124 -8.12 2.58 7.45
CA ARG A 124 -8.94 2.51 6.24
C ARG A 124 -8.42 1.45 5.27
N GLU A 125 -7.10 1.43 5.03
CA GLU A 125 -6.50 0.44 4.12
C GLU A 125 -6.50 -0.98 4.70
N GLN A 126 -6.54 -1.17 6.02
CA GLN A 126 -6.78 -2.49 6.62
C GLN A 126 -8.13 -3.08 6.25
N GLU A 127 -9.19 -2.26 6.30
CA GLU A 127 -10.52 -2.71 5.90
C GLU A 127 -10.52 -3.10 4.42
N ASN A 128 -10.01 -2.21 3.56
CA ASN A 128 -9.89 -2.45 2.12
C ASN A 128 -9.10 -3.74 1.82
N TYR A 129 -7.96 -3.95 2.49
CA TYR A 129 -7.14 -5.14 2.30
C TYR A 129 -7.86 -6.41 2.79
N ARG A 130 -8.57 -6.35 3.92
CA ARG A 130 -9.37 -7.46 4.43
C ARG A 130 -10.47 -7.86 3.44
N GLU A 131 -11.18 -6.89 2.87
CA GLU A 131 -12.18 -7.13 1.83
C GLU A 131 -11.54 -7.73 0.56
N PHE A 132 -10.39 -7.19 0.13
CA PHE A 132 -9.62 -7.71 -1.00
C PHE A 132 -9.23 -9.18 -0.79
N VAL A 133 -8.62 -9.53 0.34
CA VAL A 133 -8.20 -10.89 0.69
C VAL A 133 -9.40 -11.84 0.72
N ASN A 134 -10.51 -11.44 1.34
CA ASN A 134 -11.73 -12.24 1.41
C ASN A 134 -12.31 -12.50 0.01
N SER A 135 -12.36 -11.48 -0.84
CA SER A 135 -12.80 -11.59 -2.24
C SER A 135 -11.87 -12.50 -3.04
N PHE A 136 -10.55 -12.30 -2.91
CA PHE A 136 -9.53 -13.11 -3.57
C PHE A 136 -9.67 -14.59 -3.18
N TYR A 137 -9.77 -14.89 -1.88
CA TYR A 137 -9.89 -16.26 -1.38
C TYR A 137 -11.14 -16.96 -1.91
N LYS A 138 -12.29 -16.27 -1.97
CA LYS A 138 -13.52 -16.82 -2.56
C LYS A 138 -13.31 -17.22 -4.03
N ILE A 139 -12.68 -16.36 -4.82
CA ILE A 139 -12.37 -16.65 -6.23
C ILE A 139 -11.39 -17.83 -6.32
N PHE A 140 -10.33 -17.81 -5.52
CA PHE A 140 -9.31 -18.86 -5.48
C PHE A 140 -9.89 -20.24 -5.16
N GLN A 141 -10.82 -20.34 -4.20
CA GLN A 141 -11.47 -21.60 -3.82
C GLN A 141 -12.39 -22.13 -4.92
N GLN A 142 -13.08 -21.23 -5.63
CA GLN A 142 -13.97 -21.58 -6.73
C GLN A 142 -13.24 -21.86 -8.05
N ALA A 143 -11.94 -21.55 -8.12
CA ALA A 143 -11.17 -21.65 -9.36
C ALA A 143 -10.82 -23.11 -9.69
N SER A 144 -11.60 -23.74 -10.57
CA SER A 144 -11.16 -24.89 -11.38
C SER A 144 -10.57 -24.47 -12.74
N SER A 145 -10.81 -23.21 -13.14
CA SER A 145 -10.31 -22.42 -14.29
C SER A 145 -11.13 -21.11 -14.27
N PHE A 146 -11.01 -20.19 -15.25
CA PHE A 146 -11.89 -19.01 -15.35
C PHE A 146 -13.37 -19.41 -15.32
N SER A 147 -13.98 -19.37 -14.14
CA SER A 147 -15.37 -19.81 -13.94
C SER A 147 -16.33 -18.89 -14.70
N ALA A 148 -17.53 -19.39 -15.03
CA ALA A 148 -18.56 -18.57 -15.65
C ALA A 148 -18.85 -17.30 -14.82
N GLN A 149 -18.81 -17.41 -13.49
CA GLN A 149 -18.97 -16.29 -12.57
C GLN A 149 -17.83 -15.27 -12.66
N ALA A 150 -16.57 -15.73 -12.73
CA ALA A 150 -15.42 -14.84 -12.90
C ALA A 150 -15.50 -14.08 -14.23
N LYS A 151 -15.87 -14.77 -15.32
CA LYS A 151 -16.10 -14.16 -16.64
C LYS A 151 -17.24 -13.13 -16.60
N GLU A 152 -18.35 -13.43 -15.93
CA GLU A 152 -19.46 -12.49 -15.76
C GLU A 152 -19.01 -11.22 -15.02
N THR A 153 -18.29 -11.37 -13.90
CA THR A 153 -17.76 -10.23 -13.14
C THR A 153 -16.79 -9.41 -13.99
N LEU A 154 -15.88 -10.05 -14.74
CA LEU A 154 -14.98 -9.35 -15.65
C LEU A 154 -15.73 -8.58 -16.73
N LYS A 155 -16.79 -9.14 -17.32
CA LYS A 155 -17.62 -8.42 -18.31
C LYS A 155 -18.22 -7.15 -17.71
N LYS A 156 -18.76 -7.22 -16.49
CA LYS A 156 -19.31 -6.05 -15.79
C LYS A 156 -18.25 -4.97 -15.57
N ILE A 157 -17.05 -5.36 -15.13
CA ILE A 157 -15.95 -4.41 -14.91
C ILE A 157 -15.46 -3.81 -16.23
N VAL A 158 -15.32 -4.61 -17.28
CA VAL A 158 -14.92 -4.13 -18.62
C VAL A 158 -15.93 -3.10 -19.15
N LEU A 159 -17.24 -3.38 -19.06
CA LEU A 159 -18.27 -2.42 -19.49
C LEU A 159 -18.19 -1.10 -18.72
N PHE A 160 -17.98 -1.17 -17.40
CA PHE A 160 -17.80 0.01 -16.57
C PHE A 160 -16.57 0.81 -16.97
N ILE A 161 -15.40 0.17 -17.17
CA ILE A 161 -14.20 0.88 -17.61
C ILE A 161 -14.44 1.51 -18.99
N GLU A 162 -15.09 0.83 -19.93
CA GLU A 162 -15.40 1.40 -21.25
C GLU A 162 -16.29 2.65 -21.18
N GLU A 163 -17.25 2.68 -20.26
CA GLU A 163 -18.06 3.87 -19.98
C GLU A 163 -17.19 5.01 -19.43
N GLU A 164 -16.36 4.74 -18.41
CA GLU A 164 -15.44 5.73 -17.84
C GLU A 164 -14.41 6.22 -18.89
N MET A 165 -14.00 5.37 -19.83
CA MET A 165 -13.05 5.72 -20.90
C MET A 165 -13.62 6.78 -21.86
N THR A 166 -14.95 6.96 -21.93
CA THR A 166 -15.57 8.02 -22.73
C THR A 166 -15.22 9.42 -22.22
N LEU A 167 -14.88 9.55 -20.93
CA LEU A 167 -14.53 10.82 -20.29
C LEU A 167 -13.08 11.25 -20.56
N TYR A 168 -12.24 10.43 -21.21
CA TYR A 168 -10.84 10.81 -21.50
C TYR A 168 -10.74 12.13 -22.25
N GLN A 169 -11.59 12.37 -23.26
CA GLN A 169 -11.52 13.60 -24.04
C GLN A 169 -11.84 14.84 -23.19
N TYR A 170 -12.75 14.70 -22.23
CA TYR A 170 -13.05 15.76 -21.27
C TYR A 170 -11.83 16.04 -20.39
N PHE A 171 -11.24 15.01 -19.77
CA PHE A 171 -10.11 15.18 -18.86
C PHE A 171 -8.78 15.52 -19.55
N GLN A 172 -8.61 15.20 -20.84
CA GLN A 172 -7.42 15.62 -21.62
C GLN A 172 -7.30 17.13 -21.76
N ASN A 173 -8.41 17.87 -21.70
CA ASN A 173 -8.42 19.32 -21.76
C ASN A 173 -8.37 19.98 -20.37
N PHE A 174 -8.28 19.18 -19.32
CA PHE A 174 -8.29 19.64 -17.94
C PHE A 174 -6.95 20.32 -17.60
N SER A 175 -7.02 21.50 -16.99
CA SER A 175 -5.82 22.27 -16.62
C SER A 175 -5.60 22.29 -15.11
N PHE A 176 -4.40 22.71 -14.67
CA PHE A 176 -4.16 22.96 -13.24
C PHE A 176 -5.14 23.99 -12.65
N LYS A 177 -5.57 24.97 -13.46
CA LYS A 177 -6.57 25.96 -13.03
C LYS A 177 -7.93 25.30 -12.77
N ASP A 178 -8.34 24.34 -13.59
CA ASP A 178 -9.55 23.56 -13.34
C ASP A 178 -9.42 22.69 -12.08
N TYR A 179 -8.23 22.12 -11.86
CA TYR A 179 -7.94 21.31 -10.68
C TYR A 179 -7.97 22.08 -9.34
N GLN A 180 -7.83 23.41 -9.38
CA GLN A 180 -7.99 24.24 -8.19
C GLN A 180 -9.45 24.37 -7.75
N ASP A 181 -10.41 24.15 -8.65
CA ASP A 181 -11.82 24.07 -8.32
C ASP A 181 -12.13 22.76 -7.59
N ILE A 182 -12.80 22.85 -6.43
CA ILE A 182 -13.06 21.68 -5.57
C ILE A 182 -13.96 20.63 -6.23
N HIS A 183 -14.94 21.06 -7.02
CA HIS A 183 -15.87 20.13 -7.68
C HIS A 183 -15.15 19.41 -8.82
N LYS A 184 -14.52 20.17 -9.71
CA LYS A 184 -13.77 19.60 -10.83
C LYS A 184 -12.64 18.69 -10.35
N ARG A 185 -11.95 19.08 -9.26
CA ARG A 185 -10.94 18.24 -8.61
C ARG A 185 -11.52 16.89 -8.21
N HIS A 186 -12.62 16.89 -7.46
CA HIS A 186 -13.22 15.63 -7.02
C HIS A 186 -13.69 14.77 -8.20
N GLU A 187 -14.16 15.38 -9.30
CA GLU A 187 -14.53 14.66 -10.52
C GLU A 187 -13.33 13.90 -11.12
N VAL A 188 -12.20 14.58 -11.36
CA VAL A 188 -11.02 13.93 -11.96
C VAL A 188 -10.38 12.91 -11.00
N GLU A 189 -10.30 13.21 -9.71
CA GLU A 189 -9.76 12.28 -8.72
C GLU A 189 -10.62 11.01 -8.63
N ARG A 190 -11.96 11.16 -8.63
CA ARG A 190 -12.89 10.03 -8.58
C ARG A 190 -12.85 9.18 -9.84
N TRP A 191 -12.78 9.81 -11.00
CA TRP A 191 -12.66 9.11 -12.29
C TRP A 191 -11.38 8.26 -12.34
N ILE A 192 -10.24 8.81 -11.92
CA ILE A 192 -8.98 8.04 -11.83
C ILE A 192 -9.10 6.92 -10.81
N GLU A 193 -9.66 7.19 -9.62
CA GLU A 193 -9.85 6.18 -8.58
C GLU A 193 -10.71 5.00 -9.09
N ASN A 194 -11.81 5.29 -9.79
CA ASN A 194 -12.69 4.29 -10.40
C ASN A 194 -11.96 3.43 -11.42
N LEU A 195 -11.19 4.03 -12.34
CA LEU A 195 -10.40 3.31 -13.33
C LEU A 195 -9.36 2.39 -12.67
N LEU A 196 -8.61 2.90 -11.70
CA LEU A 196 -7.56 2.14 -11.02
C LEU A 196 -8.13 0.99 -10.17
N ASN A 197 -9.20 1.23 -9.40
CA ASN A 197 -9.87 0.19 -8.63
C ASN A 197 -10.43 -0.92 -9.54
N SER A 198 -10.99 -0.55 -10.70
CA SER A 198 -11.49 -1.53 -11.67
C SER A 198 -10.36 -2.38 -12.27
N CYS A 199 -9.19 -1.78 -12.53
CA CYS A 199 -8.02 -2.52 -12.97
C CYS A 199 -7.49 -3.48 -11.89
N ILE A 200 -7.49 -3.05 -10.61
CA ILE A 200 -7.16 -3.91 -9.47
C ILE A 200 -8.11 -5.10 -9.40
N ASP A 201 -9.41 -4.88 -9.57
CA ASP A 201 -10.42 -5.95 -9.51
C ASP A 201 -10.26 -6.97 -10.63
N ILE A 202 -9.96 -6.51 -11.85
CA ILE A 202 -9.60 -7.40 -12.96
C ILE A 202 -8.38 -8.24 -12.59
N GLY A 203 -7.29 -7.60 -12.15
CA GLY A 203 -6.06 -8.31 -11.83
C GLY A 203 -6.22 -9.29 -10.65
N LYS A 204 -7.01 -8.92 -9.64
CA LYS A 204 -7.43 -9.80 -8.53
C LYS A 204 -8.09 -11.06 -9.05
N ILE A 205 -9.08 -10.92 -9.95
CA ILE A 205 -9.80 -12.05 -10.54
C ILE A 205 -8.84 -12.96 -11.31
N ILE A 206 -7.95 -12.38 -12.13
CA ILE A 206 -6.99 -13.14 -12.94
C ILE A 206 -6.04 -13.94 -12.05
N LEU A 207 -5.36 -13.27 -11.12
CA LEU A 207 -4.38 -13.92 -10.24
C LEU A 207 -5.02 -14.99 -9.35
N ALA A 208 -6.19 -14.71 -8.78
CA ALA A 208 -6.92 -15.69 -7.98
C ALA A 208 -7.37 -16.90 -8.82
N SER A 209 -7.84 -16.67 -10.05
CA SER A 209 -8.24 -17.74 -10.97
C SER A 209 -7.07 -18.61 -11.42
N GLN A 210 -5.87 -18.05 -11.46
CA GLN A 210 -4.62 -18.74 -11.79
C GLN A 210 -3.94 -19.37 -10.56
N ARG A 211 -4.60 -19.37 -9.40
CA ARG A 211 -4.12 -19.92 -8.13
C ARG A 211 -2.79 -19.34 -7.67
N GLU A 212 -2.58 -18.04 -7.91
CA GLU A 212 -1.45 -17.33 -7.34
C GLU A 212 -1.65 -16.99 -5.86
N ARG A 213 -0.53 -16.69 -5.18
CA ARG A 213 -0.56 -16.16 -3.81
C ARG A 213 -1.25 -14.80 -3.80
N VAL A 214 -1.93 -14.46 -2.70
CA VAL A 214 -2.50 -13.12 -2.53
C VAL A 214 -1.37 -12.08 -2.55
N PRO A 215 -1.48 -10.99 -3.33
CA PRO A 215 -0.52 -9.90 -3.30
C PRO A 215 -0.65 -9.06 -2.03
N ASP A 216 0.47 -8.59 -1.49
CA ASP A 216 0.47 -7.66 -0.34
C ASP A 216 0.26 -6.21 -0.76
N TYR A 217 0.56 -5.89 -2.03
CA TYR A 217 0.40 -4.56 -2.59
C TYR A 217 -0.39 -4.61 -3.91
N TYR A 218 -1.24 -3.62 -4.16
CA TYR A 218 -1.96 -3.53 -5.43
C TYR A 218 -1.02 -3.41 -6.65
N ARG A 219 0.13 -2.74 -6.52
CA ARG A 219 1.13 -2.67 -7.60
C ARG A 219 1.65 -4.05 -8.00
N GLU A 220 1.74 -4.97 -7.04
CA GLU A 220 2.29 -6.30 -7.25
C GLU A 220 1.39 -7.12 -8.18
N ILE A 221 0.09 -6.82 -8.21
CA ILE A 221 -0.84 -7.41 -9.18
C ILE A 221 -0.29 -7.23 -10.60
N PHE A 222 0.03 -5.99 -10.97
CA PHE A 222 0.47 -5.67 -12.32
C PHE A 222 1.92 -6.11 -12.60
N LEU A 223 2.79 -6.08 -11.60
CA LEU A 223 4.15 -6.63 -11.72
C LEU A 223 4.14 -8.15 -11.94
N ARG A 224 3.21 -8.88 -11.34
CA ARG A 224 3.06 -10.32 -11.58
C ARG A 224 2.39 -10.61 -12.92
N LEU A 225 1.40 -9.83 -13.31
CA LEU A 225 0.79 -9.93 -14.63
C LEU A 225 1.79 -9.62 -15.76
N SER A 226 2.74 -8.69 -15.55
CA SER A 226 3.76 -8.34 -16.56
C SER A 226 4.74 -9.48 -16.86
N GLN A 227 4.90 -10.42 -15.92
CA GLN A 227 5.74 -11.61 -16.09
C GLN A 227 5.07 -12.69 -16.95
N LYS A 228 3.79 -12.54 -17.29
CA LYS A 228 3.04 -13.53 -18.07
C LYS A 228 3.11 -13.21 -19.55
N GLU A 229 3.35 -14.24 -20.37
CA GLU A 229 3.44 -14.13 -21.83
C GLU A 229 2.22 -13.45 -22.45
N GLU A 230 1.04 -13.68 -21.87
CA GLU A 230 -0.21 -13.16 -22.40
C GLU A 230 -0.35 -11.63 -22.31
N PHE A 231 0.45 -10.95 -21.49
CA PHE A 231 0.40 -9.49 -21.29
C PHE A 231 1.63 -8.72 -21.82
N GLN A 232 2.56 -9.37 -22.55
CA GLN A 232 3.81 -8.75 -23.00
C GLN A 232 3.65 -7.51 -23.89
N ASN A 233 2.49 -7.33 -24.53
CA ASN A 233 2.19 -6.18 -25.39
C ASN A 233 1.63 -4.96 -24.63
N ILE A 234 1.46 -5.06 -23.31
CA ILE A 234 0.94 -4.02 -22.43
C ILE A 234 2.03 -3.60 -21.45
N ASP A 235 2.23 -2.30 -21.28
CA ASP A 235 3.16 -1.76 -20.29
C ASP A 235 2.54 -1.80 -18.88
N LEU A 236 2.49 -2.99 -18.30
CA LEU A 236 1.96 -3.22 -16.95
C LEU A 236 2.84 -2.62 -15.84
N ILE A 237 4.07 -2.22 -16.16
CA ILE A 237 4.92 -1.47 -15.22
C ILE A 237 4.30 -0.09 -14.96
N LYS A 238 3.71 0.56 -15.97
CA LYS A 238 2.95 1.81 -15.78
C LYS A 238 1.74 1.63 -14.87
N PHE A 239 1.00 0.52 -14.99
CA PHE A 239 -0.10 0.24 -14.08
C PHE A 239 0.36 0.13 -12.63
N ALA A 240 1.50 -0.54 -12.39
CA ALA A 240 2.12 -0.60 -11.06
C ALA A 240 2.50 0.79 -10.55
N GLN A 241 2.99 1.69 -11.41
CA GLN A 241 3.27 3.09 -11.04
C GLN A 241 1.99 3.87 -10.71
N TRP A 242 0.91 3.66 -11.45
CA TRP A 242 -0.37 4.33 -11.18
C TRP A 242 -1.03 3.87 -9.88
N MET A 243 -0.70 2.69 -9.36
CA MET A 243 -1.13 2.31 -8.01
C MET A 243 -0.58 3.26 -6.93
N LYS A 244 0.59 3.87 -7.18
CA LYS A 244 1.12 4.93 -6.30
C LYS A 244 0.28 6.20 -6.38
N LEU A 245 -0.22 6.55 -7.58
CA LEU A 245 -1.15 7.68 -7.75
C LEU A 245 -2.39 7.50 -6.87
N ARG A 246 -3.00 6.31 -6.81
CA ARG A 246 -4.14 6.04 -5.91
C ARG A 246 -3.84 6.43 -4.46
N ASN A 247 -2.64 6.13 -3.96
CA ASN A 247 -2.22 6.50 -2.60
C ASN A 247 -1.98 8.02 -2.48
N ILE A 248 -1.45 8.66 -3.52
CA ILE A 248 -1.25 10.12 -3.59
C ILE A 248 -2.60 10.87 -3.64
N LEU A 249 -3.64 10.31 -4.25
CA LEU A 249 -4.97 10.94 -4.29
C LEU A 249 -5.56 11.15 -2.89
N ALA A 250 -5.18 10.35 -1.89
CA ALA A 250 -5.57 10.56 -0.49
C ALA A 250 -4.81 11.71 0.21
N HIS A 251 -3.86 12.36 -0.46
CA HIS A 251 -3.02 13.42 0.09
C HIS A 251 -3.72 14.80 0.14
N GLU A 252 -3.13 15.80 0.79
CA GLU A 252 -3.72 17.16 0.90
C GLU A 252 -3.07 18.19 -0.05
N TYR A 253 -1.84 17.91 -0.52
CA TYR A 253 -1.09 18.87 -1.35
C TYR A 253 -1.47 18.76 -2.82
N LEU A 254 -2.13 19.81 -3.34
CA LEU A 254 -2.71 19.84 -4.69
C LEU A 254 -1.67 19.81 -5.82
N SER A 255 -0.54 20.52 -5.67
CA SER A 255 0.49 20.59 -6.72
C SER A 255 1.11 19.22 -7.03
N ILE A 256 1.44 18.46 -5.98
CA ILE A 256 2.01 17.11 -6.08
C ILE A 256 1.02 16.15 -6.76
N LYS A 257 -0.27 16.27 -6.42
CA LYS A 257 -1.31 15.45 -7.05
C LYS A 257 -1.46 15.77 -8.53
N TRP A 258 -1.50 17.06 -8.89
CA TRP A 258 -1.76 17.47 -10.27
C TRP A 258 -0.74 16.91 -11.25
N GLU A 259 0.55 16.99 -10.96
CA GLU A 259 1.60 16.47 -11.85
C GLU A 259 1.39 14.97 -12.15
N SER A 260 1.04 14.20 -11.13
CA SER A 260 0.77 12.77 -11.28
C SER A 260 -0.53 12.49 -12.04
N ILE A 261 -1.57 13.30 -11.81
CA ILE A 261 -2.87 13.22 -12.51
C ILE A 261 -2.69 13.56 -14.00
N GLU A 262 -2.01 14.66 -14.31
CA GLU A 262 -1.76 15.10 -15.68
C GLU A 262 -0.97 14.06 -16.46
N LYS A 263 0.08 13.50 -15.83
CA LYS A 263 0.86 12.40 -16.42
C LYS A 263 -0.02 11.18 -16.69
N PHE A 264 -0.84 10.78 -15.71
CA PHE A 264 -1.78 9.67 -15.88
C PHE A 264 -2.71 9.90 -17.07
N ILE A 265 -3.37 11.06 -17.17
CA ILE A 265 -4.31 11.38 -18.26
C ILE A 265 -3.64 11.26 -19.63
N LYS A 266 -2.40 11.74 -19.76
CA LYS A 266 -1.64 11.73 -21.03
C LYS A 266 -1.21 10.32 -21.45
N GLU A 267 -0.81 9.49 -20.50
CA GLU A 267 -0.13 8.22 -20.79
C GLU A 267 -1.04 6.98 -20.71
N SER A 268 -2.14 7.04 -19.95
CA SER A 268 -2.89 5.85 -19.57
C SER A 268 -3.83 5.29 -20.63
N LYS A 269 -4.39 6.15 -21.49
CA LYS A 269 -5.46 5.77 -22.43
C LYS A 269 -5.10 4.55 -23.29
N ILE A 270 -3.95 4.62 -23.96
CA ILE A 270 -3.52 3.58 -24.91
C ILE A 270 -3.27 2.25 -24.19
N GLU A 271 -2.65 2.28 -23.02
CA GLU A 271 -2.35 1.07 -22.26
C GLU A 271 -3.60 0.46 -21.64
N LEU A 272 -4.57 1.27 -21.22
CA LEU A 272 -5.89 0.80 -20.79
C LEU A 272 -6.67 0.14 -21.94
N GLU A 273 -6.67 0.73 -23.13
CA GLU A 273 -7.30 0.14 -24.32
C GLU A 273 -6.72 -1.24 -24.66
N LYS A 274 -5.38 -1.35 -24.64
CA LYS A 274 -4.69 -2.64 -24.83
C LYS A 274 -5.04 -3.63 -23.74
N PHE A 275 -5.06 -3.19 -22.48
CA PHE A 275 -5.42 -4.03 -21.33
C PHE A 275 -6.84 -4.57 -21.48
N LEU A 276 -7.84 -3.70 -21.73
CA LEU A 276 -9.23 -4.10 -21.92
C LEU A 276 -9.41 -5.06 -23.10
N LYS A 277 -8.75 -4.79 -24.23
CA LYS A 277 -8.76 -5.72 -25.37
C LYS A 277 -8.28 -7.10 -24.96
N LYS A 278 -7.18 -7.16 -24.19
CA LYS A 278 -6.64 -8.44 -23.71
C LYS A 278 -7.60 -9.14 -22.75
N ILE A 279 -8.26 -8.41 -21.87
CA ILE A 279 -9.26 -8.99 -20.96
C ILE A 279 -10.45 -9.57 -21.73
N LYS A 280 -10.92 -8.89 -22.78
CA LYS A 280 -11.99 -9.41 -23.66
C LYS A 280 -11.58 -10.73 -24.32
N GLU A 281 -10.37 -10.82 -24.85
CA GLU A 281 -9.82 -12.08 -25.40
C GLU A 281 -9.77 -13.21 -24.36
N LEU A 282 -9.44 -12.90 -23.10
CA LEU A 282 -9.41 -13.89 -22.01
C LEU A 282 -10.82 -14.36 -21.60
N ILE A 283 -11.83 -13.48 -21.68
CA ILE A 283 -13.21 -13.83 -21.35
C ILE A 283 -13.79 -14.80 -22.40
N GLU A 284 -13.42 -14.64 -23.67
CA GLU A 284 -13.94 -15.44 -24.80
C GLU A 284 -13.36 -16.86 -24.87
N LYS A 285 -12.11 -17.05 -24.42
CA LYS A 285 -11.47 -18.38 -24.31
C LYS A 285 -12.10 -19.23 -23.22
#